data_AF-A0A935XIC1-F1
#
_entry.id   AF-A0A935XIC1-F1
#
_cell.length_a   1.000
_cell.length_b   1.000
_cell.length_c   1.000
_cell.angle_alpha   90.00
_cell.angle_beta   90.00
_cell.angle_gamma   90.00
#
_symmetry.space_group_name_H-M   'P 1'
#
loop_
_entity.id
_entity.type
_entity.pdbx_description
1 polymer ?
#
loop_
_entity_poly.entity_id
_entity_poly.type
_entity_poly.pdbx_seq_one_letter_code
_entity_poly.pdbx_strand_id
1 'polypeptide(L)'
;MLSLLLAAVVVAGSLESSARPAGDPVGPRRLASPFALPSGLPADTTRPRRVAVEYSDAYATRLTIHRVASYTMLPLFGAEYILGQRLLDHSSSTTRNQHAVVAGAMATLFGVNTITGVWNWWEGRNDENGRTRRTVHTVLMLAADAGFVATGVLANSASGSHDKALTHRNVAIGSMGIATIGTAIMWFWKD
;
A
#
# COMPACT_ATOMS: atom_id res chain seq x y z
N MET A 1 18.79 -10.14 -18.84
CA MET A 1 17.97 -11.23 -18.28
C MET A 1 17.68 -10.86 -16.83
N LEU A 2 16.48 -10.36 -16.53
CA LEU A 2 16.15 -9.88 -15.19
C LEU A 2 15.02 -10.75 -14.65
N SER A 3 15.41 -11.69 -13.79
CA SER A 3 14.51 -12.67 -13.17
C SER A 3 13.55 -11.99 -12.20
N LEU A 4 12.25 -12.24 -12.38
CA LEU A 4 11.21 -11.99 -11.39
C LEU A 4 11.51 -12.82 -10.13
N LEU A 5 11.44 -12.18 -8.97
CA LEU A 5 11.34 -12.87 -7.69
C LEU A 5 10.09 -12.37 -6.95
N LEU A 6 9.10 -13.25 -6.96
CA LEU A 6 7.88 -13.21 -6.16
C LEU A 6 8.28 -13.52 -4.70
N ALA A 7 7.89 -12.68 -3.74
CA ALA A 7 8.06 -12.97 -2.32
C ALA A 7 6.70 -12.93 -1.62
N ALA A 8 6.23 -14.11 -1.21
CA ALA A 8 5.13 -14.28 -0.27
C ALA A 8 5.65 -14.09 1.16
N VAL A 9 4.95 -13.31 1.97
CA VAL A 9 5.25 -13.14 3.40
C VAL A 9 4.26 -13.99 4.19
N VAL A 10 4.78 -14.99 4.89
CA VAL A 10 4.09 -15.72 5.96
C VAL A 10 4.49 -15.08 7.29
N VAL A 11 3.51 -14.64 8.07
CA VAL A 11 3.71 -14.22 9.46
C VAL A 11 3.26 -15.37 10.35
N ALA A 12 4.19 -15.90 11.15
CA ALA A 12 3.88 -16.74 12.30
C ALA A 12 4.56 -16.10 13.51
N GLY A 13 3.74 -15.58 14.43
CA GLY A 13 4.16 -15.22 15.77
C GLY A 13 4.08 -16.43 16.71
N SER A 14 4.37 -16.16 17.98
CA SER A 14 4.26 -17.02 19.17
C SER A 14 5.57 -17.72 19.61
N LEU A 15 5.96 -17.79 20.88
CA LEU A 15 5.52 -17.24 22.17
C LEU A 15 6.73 -17.38 23.13
N GLU A 16 6.84 -16.49 24.11
CA GLU A 16 7.89 -16.50 25.13
C GLU A 16 7.80 -17.75 26.04
N SER A 17 8.95 -18.35 26.32
CA SER A 17 9.11 -19.44 27.29
C SER A 17 9.63 -18.87 28.61
N SER A 18 8.79 -18.85 29.64
CA SER A 18 9.18 -18.54 31.02
C SER A 18 10.10 -19.62 31.59
N ALA A 19 11.34 -19.27 31.93
CA ALA A 19 12.24 -20.09 32.73
C ALA A 19 12.28 -19.58 34.19
N ARG A 20 12.03 -20.51 35.13
CA ARG A 20 12.14 -20.35 36.59
C ARG A 20 13.61 -20.11 37.00
N PRO A 21 13.90 -19.33 38.05
CA PRO A 21 15.27 -19.21 38.55
C PRO A 21 15.68 -20.43 39.38
N ALA A 22 16.90 -20.92 39.13
CA ALA A 22 17.63 -21.89 39.93
C ALA A 22 18.33 -21.20 41.11
N GLY A 23 18.53 -21.96 42.19
CA GLY A 23 18.81 -21.48 43.54
C GLY A 23 20.14 -20.77 43.79
N ASP A 24 20.18 -20.11 44.95
CA ASP A 24 21.31 -19.31 45.45
C ASP A 24 22.48 -20.18 45.92
N PRO A 25 23.73 -19.90 45.50
CA PRO A 25 24.90 -20.33 46.23
C PRO A 25 25.23 -19.30 47.33
N VAL A 26 25.34 -19.78 48.56
CA VAL A 26 25.85 -19.03 49.72
C VAL A 26 27.30 -18.65 49.47
N GLY A 27 27.55 -17.38 49.14
CA GLY A 27 28.87 -16.79 48.97
C GLY A 27 29.34 -15.96 50.18
N PRO A 28 30.65 -15.67 50.31
CA PRO A 28 31.21 -15.03 51.51
C PRO A 28 30.70 -13.60 51.68
N ARG A 29 30.37 -13.25 52.93
CA ARG A 29 29.93 -11.93 53.37
C ARG A 29 30.99 -10.87 53.02
N ARG A 30 30.71 -10.08 51.97
CA ARG A 30 31.55 -8.93 51.59
C ARG A 30 31.46 -7.85 52.66
N LEU A 31 32.61 -7.38 53.13
CA LEU A 31 32.74 -6.20 53.98
C LEU A 31 32.24 -4.98 53.19
N ALA A 32 31.34 -4.20 53.80
CA ALA A 32 30.74 -3.02 53.18
C ALA A 32 31.83 -1.96 52.92
N SER A 33 31.98 -1.57 51.66
CA SER A 33 32.76 -0.40 51.29
C SER A 33 32.01 0.86 51.75
N PRO A 34 32.66 1.82 52.44
CA PRO A 34 31.99 3.04 52.94
C PRO A 34 31.60 4.02 51.81
N PHE A 35 31.88 3.68 50.56
CA PHE A 35 31.48 4.46 49.39
C PHE A 35 30.51 3.66 48.52
N ALA A 36 29.27 3.50 49.01
CA ALA A 36 28.16 3.04 48.20
C ALA A 36 27.72 4.19 47.29
N LEU A 37 28.13 4.15 46.02
CA LEU A 37 27.51 4.98 44.98
C LEU A 37 26.01 4.70 45.00
N PRO A 38 25.13 5.72 44.89
CA PRO A 38 23.70 5.50 44.85
C PRO A 38 23.38 4.53 43.70
N SER A 39 22.97 3.32 44.07
CA SER A 39 22.50 2.28 43.16
C SER A 39 21.12 2.69 42.65
N GLY A 40 21.11 3.65 41.72
CA GLY A 40 19.89 4.26 41.22
C GLY A 40 20.12 5.36 40.19
N LEU A 41 21.29 5.43 39.54
CA LEU A 41 21.36 6.18 38.28
C LEU A 41 20.36 5.51 37.34
N PRO A 42 19.41 6.26 36.74
CA PRO A 42 18.53 5.69 35.73
C PRO A 42 19.41 5.01 34.69
N ALA A 43 19.11 3.75 34.37
CA ALA A 43 19.83 3.05 33.32
C ALA A 43 19.88 3.97 32.11
N ASP A 44 21.08 4.19 31.57
CA ASP A 44 21.27 4.96 30.35
C ASP A 44 20.55 4.19 29.23
N THR A 45 19.26 4.51 29.03
CA THR A 45 18.48 3.93 27.95
C THR A 45 19.00 4.58 26.69
N THR A 46 19.87 3.90 25.96
CA THR A 46 20.22 4.28 24.60
C THR A 46 18.93 4.25 23.78
N ARG A 47 18.26 5.40 23.64
CA ARG A 47 17.13 5.52 22.72
C ARG A 47 17.69 5.21 21.33
N PRO A 48 17.08 4.30 20.55
CA PRO A 48 17.54 4.02 19.20
C PRO A 48 17.63 5.34 18.43
N ARG A 49 18.83 5.62 17.91
CA ARG A 49 19.12 6.83 17.15
C ARG A 49 18.27 6.79 15.89
N ARG A 50 17.51 7.86 15.63
CA ARG A 50 16.82 8.02 14.34
C ARG A 50 17.86 7.98 13.23
N VAL A 51 17.76 6.99 12.35
CA VAL A 51 18.63 6.85 11.19
C VAL A 51 18.07 7.74 10.09
N ALA A 52 18.91 8.61 9.52
CA ALA A 52 18.53 9.36 8.33
C ALA A 52 18.42 8.37 7.16
N VAL A 53 17.27 8.35 6.50
CA VAL A 53 17.07 7.57 5.27
C VAL A 53 17.40 8.49 4.09
N GLU A 54 18.39 8.08 3.31
CA GLU A 54 18.74 8.75 2.06
C GLU A 54 17.84 8.25 0.94
N TYR A 55 17.31 9.18 0.15
CA TYR A 55 16.46 8.92 -1.00
C TYR A 55 17.22 9.28 -2.27
N SER A 56 16.88 8.65 -3.39
CA SER A 56 17.45 9.07 -4.68
C SER A 56 16.95 10.46 -5.08
N ASP A 57 17.71 11.17 -5.91
CA ASP A 57 17.36 12.49 -6.44
C ASP A 57 15.99 12.53 -7.14
N ALA A 58 15.62 11.42 -7.79
CA ALA A 58 14.36 11.32 -8.51
C ALA A 58 13.16 10.96 -7.62
N TYR A 59 13.36 10.72 -6.31
CA TYR A 59 12.29 10.33 -5.37
C TYR A 59 11.19 11.38 -5.31
N ALA A 60 11.54 12.66 -5.14
CA ALA A 60 10.58 13.75 -5.04
C ALA A 60 9.82 13.97 -6.36
N THR A 61 10.49 13.77 -7.50
CA THR A 61 9.89 13.85 -8.83
C THR A 61 8.83 12.78 -9.01
N ARG A 62 9.17 11.51 -8.75
CA ARG A 62 8.21 10.39 -8.83
C ARG A 62 7.04 10.57 -7.86
N LEU A 63 7.30 11.03 -6.63
CA LEU A 63 6.26 11.31 -5.65
C LEU A 63 5.30 12.42 -6.13
N THR A 64 5.83 13.45 -6.79
CA THR A 64 5.01 14.54 -7.35
C THR A 64 4.13 14.02 -8.49
N ILE A 65 4.68 13.23 -9.41
CA ILE A 65 3.93 12.59 -10.49
C ILE A 65 2.83 11.71 -9.91
N HIS A 66 3.17 10.83 -8.97
CA HIS A 66 2.23 9.94 -8.31
C HIS A 66 1.07 10.72 -7.66
N ARG A 67 1.39 11.77 -6.91
CA ARG A 67 0.39 12.60 -6.24
C ARG A 67 -0.55 13.30 -7.22
N VAL A 68 0.00 13.92 -8.27
CA VAL A 68 -0.80 14.65 -9.25
C VAL A 68 -1.69 13.70 -10.05
N ALA A 69 -1.15 12.56 -10.51
CA ALA A 69 -1.91 11.53 -11.20
C ALA A 69 -3.02 10.93 -10.32
N SER A 70 -2.78 10.79 -9.02
CA SER A 70 -3.80 10.28 -8.08
C SER A 70 -5.03 11.20 -7.99
N TYR A 71 -4.86 12.52 -8.09
CA TYR A 71 -6.02 13.44 -8.07
C TYR A 71 -6.91 13.33 -9.30
N THR A 72 -6.36 12.94 -10.46
CA THR A 72 -7.14 12.81 -11.69
C THR A 72 -7.94 11.50 -11.76
N MET A 73 -7.62 10.51 -10.92
CA MET A 73 -8.31 9.22 -10.90
C MET A 73 -9.77 9.32 -10.48
N LEU A 74 -10.09 10.09 -9.45
CA LEU A 74 -11.47 10.18 -8.94
C LEU A 74 -12.45 10.73 -9.99
N PRO A 75 -12.14 11.83 -10.71
CA PRO A 75 -12.96 12.26 -11.84
C PRO A 75 -13.12 11.19 -12.93
N LEU A 76 -12.05 10.46 -13.27
CA LEU A 76 -12.09 9.43 -14.30
C LEU A 76 -12.95 8.22 -13.88
N PHE A 77 -12.88 7.80 -12.61
CA PHE A 77 -13.77 6.77 -12.05
C PHE A 77 -15.24 7.19 -12.16
N GLY A 78 -15.55 8.46 -11.85
CA GLY A 78 -16.90 9.00 -12.03
C GLY A 78 -17.36 8.95 -13.49
N ALA A 79 -16.49 9.33 -14.42
CA ALA A 79 -16.78 9.26 -15.85
C ALA A 79 -17.04 7.81 -16.32
N GLU A 80 -16.20 6.86 -15.92
CA GLU A 80 -16.38 5.43 -16.22
C GLU A 80 -17.66 4.86 -15.62
N TYR A 81 -18.00 5.24 -14.39
CA TYR A 81 -19.25 4.80 -13.77
C TYR A 81 -20.47 5.27 -14.57
N ILE A 82 -20.48 6.55 -14.97
CA ILE A 82 -21.58 7.14 -15.76
C ILE A 82 -21.65 6.50 -17.15
N LEU A 83 -20.51 6.34 -17.83
CA LEU A 83 -20.45 5.74 -19.16
C LEU A 83 -20.82 4.26 -19.14
N GLY A 84 -20.34 3.52 -18.14
CA GLY A 84 -20.70 2.13 -17.90
C GLY A 84 -22.20 1.96 -17.64
N GLN A 85 -22.82 2.84 -16.84
CA GLN A 85 -24.27 2.80 -16.63
C GLN A 85 -25.04 3.08 -17.92
N ARG A 86 -24.63 4.07 -18.71
CA ARG A 86 -25.22 4.34 -20.04
C ARG A 86 -25.09 3.15 -20.99
N LEU A 87 -23.99 2.40 -20.93
CA LEU A 87 -23.82 1.19 -21.72
C LEU A 87 -24.78 0.07 -21.31
N LEU A 88 -25.14 -0.02 -20.04
CA LEU A 88 -26.13 -0.99 -19.54
C LEU A 88 -27.55 -0.60 -19.92
N ASP A 89 -27.89 0.69 -19.84
CA ASP A 89 -29.24 1.17 -20.10
C ASP A 89 -29.52 1.30 -21.61
N HIS A 90 -28.64 2.01 -22.33
CA HIS A 90 -28.79 2.33 -23.76
C HIS A 90 -27.43 2.38 -24.48
N SER A 91 -26.90 1.22 -24.83
CA SER A 91 -25.61 1.10 -25.52
C SER A 91 -25.63 1.75 -26.92
N SER A 92 -24.62 2.56 -27.22
CA SER A 92 -24.35 3.12 -28.55
C SER A 92 -22.87 3.00 -28.92
N SER A 93 -22.54 3.10 -30.21
CA SER A 93 -21.14 3.14 -30.66
C SER A 93 -20.36 4.29 -30.04
N THR A 94 -20.98 5.47 -29.93
CA THR A 94 -20.39 6.65 -29.30
C THR A 94 -20.09 6.42 -27.82
N THR A 95 -21.05 5.92 -27.04
CA THR A 95 -20.84 5.65 -25.61
C THR A 95 -19.78 4.59 -25.39
N ARG A 96 -19.74 3.55 -26.24
CA ARG A 96 -18.72 2.50 -26.17
C ARG A 96 -17.32 3.05 -26.45
N ASN A 97 -17.20 3.91 -27.45
CA ASN A 97 -15.92 4.56 -27.77
C ASN A 97 -15.49 5.49 -26.63
N GLN A 98 -16.39 6.33 -26.11
CA GLN A 98 -16.09 7.20 -24.97
C GLN A 98 -15.63 6.41 -23.74
N HIS A 99 -16.32 5.32 -23.41
CA HIS A 99 -15.93 4.42 -22.33
C HIS A 99 -14.55 3.82 -22.57
N ALA A 100 -14.28 3.29 -23.78
CA ALA A 100 -12.97 2.73 -24.11
C ALA A 100 -11.84 3.77 -24.02
N VAL A 101 -12.09 5.01 -24.44
CA VAL A 101 -11.12 6.11 -24.35
C VAL A 101 -10.82 6.48 -22.90
N VAL A 102 -11.84 6.64 -22.06
CA VAL A 102 -11.67 6.97 -20.64
C VAL A 102 -11.00 5.80 -19.90
N ALA A 103 -11.41 4.56 -20.16
CA ALA A 103 -10.76 3.36 -19.64
C ALA A 103 -9.27 3.29 -20.03
N GLY A 104 -8.93 3.62 -21.27
CA GLY A 104 -7.53 3.68 -21.74
C GLY A 104 -6.71 4.77 -21.06
N ALA A 105 -7.29 5.95 -20.86
CA ALA A 105 -6.66 7.04 -20.12
C ALA A 105 -6.43 6.64 -18.65
N MET A 106 -7.41 6.00 -18.01
CA MET A 106 -7.28 5.45 -16.67
C MET A 106 -6.18 4.40 -16.60
N ALA A 107 -6.17 3.40 -17.49
CA ALA A 107 -5.15 2.35 -17.51
C ALA A 107 -3.73 2.94 -17.62
N THR A 108 -3.56 3.95 -18.47
CA THR A 108 -2.28 4.65 -18.64
C THR A 108 -1.86 5.37 -17.36
N LEU A 109 -2.73 6.20 -16.80
CA LEU A 109 -2.42 6.95 -15.59
C LEU A 109 -2.19 6.03 -14.40
N PHE A 110 -2.93 4.92 -14.30
CA PHE A 110 -2.85 4.00 -13.17
C PHE A 110 -1.54 3.23 -13.25
N GLY A 111 -1.14 2.78 -14.45
CA GLY A 111 0.18 2.19 -14.68
C GLY A 111 1.33 3.12 -14.29
N VAL A 112 1.28 4.40 -14.67
CA VAL A 112 2.29 5.40 -14.25
C VAL A 112 2.29 5.57 -12.73
N ASN A 113 1.10 5.64 -12.13
CA ASN A 113 0.94 5.81 -10.69
C ASN A 113 1.50 4.61 -9.93
N THR A 114 1.24 3.39 -10.39
CA THR A 114 1.74 2.16 -9.78
C THR A 114 3.25 2.07 -9.87
N ILE A 115 3.85 2.34 -11.03
CA ILE A 115 5.31 2.30 -11.20
C ILE A 115 5.98 3.31 -10.27
N THR A 116 5.53 4.57 -10.30
CA THR A 116 6.09 5.62 -9.43
C THR A 116 5.87 5.32 -7.95
N GLY A 117 4.69 4.86 -7.57
CA GLY A 117 4.31 4.55 -6.20
C GLY A 117 5.07 3.37 -5.61
N VAL A 118 5.16 2.25 -6.33
CA VAL A 118 5.92 1.06 -5.90
C VAL A 118 7.40 1.38 -5.78
N TRP A 119 7.94 2.16 -6.72
CA TRP A 119 9.34 2.60 -6.67
C TRP A 119 9.61 3.48 -5.44
N ASN A 120 8.78 4.50 -5.20
CA ASN A 120 8.89 5.33 -4.00
C ASN A 120 8.72 4.51 -2.71
N TRP A 121 7.77 3.58 -2.67
CA TRP A 121 7.58 2.70 -1.51
C TRP A 121 8.81 1.83 -1.25
N TRP A 122 9.41 1.27 -2.30
CA TRP A 122 10.61 0.44 -2.18
C TRP A 122 11.81 1.21 -1.62
N GLU A 123 12.06 2.43 -2.09
CA GLU A 123 13.12 3.28 -1.53
C GLU A 123 12.82 3.69 -0.08
N GLY A 124 11.58 4.04 0.22
CA GLY A 124 11.15 4.46 1.56
C GLY A 124 10.81 3.33 2.54
N ARG A 125 11.03 2.06 2.20
CA ARG A 125 10.56 0.91 3.00
C ARG A 125 11.19 0.81 4.39
N ASN A 126 12.39 1.36 4.54
CA ASN A 126 13.11 1.40 5.82
C ASN A 126 12.85 2.69 6.60
N ASP A 127 12.18 3.68 6.01
CA ASP A 127 11.75 4.88 6.74
C ASP A 127 10.54 4.53 7.60
N GLU A 128 10.73 4.55 8.92
CA GLU A 128 9.71 4.23 9.91
C GLU A 128 8.57 5.25 9.93
N ASN A 129 8.82 6.50 9.52
CA ASN A 129 7.85 7.58 9.60
C ASN A 129 6.71 7.34 8.60
N GLY A 130 5.58 6.84 9.08
CA GLY A 130 4.42 6.48 8.26
C GLY A 130 4.65 5.30 7.32
N ARG A 131 5.50 4.36 7.73
CA ARG A 131 5.73 3.10 7.01
C ARG A 131 4.46 2.28 6.83
N THR A 132 3.65 2.21 7.88
CA THR A 132 2.41 1.40 7.89
C THR A 132 1.42 1.92 6.86
N ARG A 133 1.06 3.21 6.91
CA ARG A 133 0.14 3.80 5.93
C ARG A 133 0.61 3.64 4.49
N ARG A 134 1.91 3.83 4.22
CA ARG A 134 2.49 3.67 2.87
C ARG A 134 2.37 2.22 2.40
N THR A 135 2.66 1.27 3.28
CA THR A 135 2.58 -0.15 2.95
C THR A 135 1.14 -0.60 2.71
N VAL A 136 0.20 -0.19 3.56
CA VAL A 136 -1.23 -0.46 3.37
C VAL A 136 -1.73 0.16 2.07
N HIS A 137 -1.36 1.42 1.78
CA HIS A 137 -1.68 2.07 0.52
C HIS A 137 -1.14 1.27 -0.68
N THR A 138 0.14 0.88 -0.68
CA THR A 138 0.75 0.10 -1.77
C THR A 138 0.04 -1.23 -2.01
N VAL A 139 -0.28 -1.97 -0.94
CA VAL A 139 -1.01 -3.25 -1.06
C VAL A 139 -2.40 -3.05 -1.66
N LEU A 140 -3.14 -2.03 -1.20
CA LEU A 140 -4.45 -1.71 -1.74
C LEU A 140 -4.37 -1.28 -3.20
N MET A 141 -3.37 -0.46 -3.59
CA MET A 141 -3.21 -0.05 -4.99
C MET A 141 -2.90 -1.24 -5.90
N LEU A 142 -2.02 -2.16 -5.47
CA LEU A 142 -1.71 -3.37 -6.23
C LEU A 142 -2.92 -4.33 -6.34
N ALA A 143 -3.76 -4.40 -5.30
CA ALA A 143 -5.00 -5.16 -5.35
C ALA A 143 -6.00 -4.52 -6.34
N ALA A 144 -6.12 -3.19 -6.34
CA ALA A 144 -6.93 -2.47 -7.30
C ALA A 144 -6.42 -2.65 -8.74
N ASP A 145 -5.09 -2.63 -8.95
CA ASP A 145 -4.46 -2.92 -10.24
C ASP A 145 -4.87 -4.27 -10.81
N ALA A 146 -4.78 -5.32 -9.98
CA ALA A 146 -5.19 -6.66 -10.37
C ALA A 146 -6.67 -6.70 -10.79
N GLY A 147 -7.52 -5.98 -10.05
CA GLY A 147 -8.94 -5.85 -10.37
C GLY A 147 -9.21 -5.07 -11.66
N PHE A 148 -8.46 -4.00 -11.95
CA PHE A 148 -8.56 -3.28 -13.22
C PHE A 148 -8.08 -4.10 -14.42
N VAL A 149 -7.00 -4.87 -14.26
CA VAL A 149 -6.55 -5.83 -15.28
C VAL A 149 -7.64 -6.87 -15.55
N ALA A 150 -8.23 -7.44 -14.49
CA ALA A 150 -9.34 -8.38 -14.62
C ALA A 150 -10.56 -7.74 -15.32
N THR A 151 -10.87 -6.49 -15.00
CA THR A 151 -11.92 -5.70 -15.66
C THR A 151 -11.66 -5.58 -17.17
N GLY A 152 -10.42 -5.28 -17.57
CA GLY A 152 -10.00 -5.22 -18.97
C GLY A 152 -10.13 -6.55 -19.71
N VAL A 153 -9.75 -7.67 -19.07
CA VAL A 153 -9.92 -9.02 -19.62
C VAL A 153 -11.40 -9.34 -19.88
N LEU A 154 -12.30 -8.88 -18.99
CA LEU A 154 -13.73 -9.11 -19.13
C LEU A 154 -14.39 -8.25 -20.24
N ALA A 155 -13.74 -7.20 -20.71
CA ALA A 155 -14.35 -6.17 -21.56
C ALA A 155 -14.98 -6.71 -22.86
N ASN A 156 -14.31 -7.64 -23.55
CA ASN A 156 -14.85 -8.21 -24.78
C ASN A 156 -16.13 -9.03 -24.51
N SER A 157 -16.11 -9.86 -23.46
CA SER A 157 -17.27 -10.68 -23.08
C SER A 157 -18.46 -9.87 -22.58
N ALA A 158 -18.20 -8.71 -21.96
CA ALA A 158 -19.23 -7.79 -21.50
C ALA A 158 -20.07 -7.21 -22.65
N SER A 159 -19.49 -7.08 -23.86
CA SER A 159 -20.22 -6.54 -25.02
C SER A 159 -21.33 -7.44 -25.56
N GLY A 160 -21.23 -8.76 -25.31
CA GLY A 160 -22.15 -9.76 -25.88
C GLY A 160 -23.10 -10.41 -24.87
N SER A 161 -23.03 -10.06 -23.58
CA SER A 161 -23.84 -10.67 -22.53
C SER A 161 -24.09 -9.72 -21.38
N HIS A 162 -25.36 -9.58 -20.98
CA HIS A 162 -25.76 -8.74 -19.85
C HIS A 162 -25.13 -9.19 -18.53
N ASP A 163 -25.15 -10.49 -18.23
CA ASP A 163 -24.53 -11.04 -17.01
C ASP A 163 -23.02 -10.78 -16.96
N LYS A 164 -22.34 -10.87 -18.11
CA LYS A 164 -20.91 -10.53 -18.21
C LYS A 164 -20.65 -9.04 -18.09
N ALA A 165 -21.56 -8.19 -18.58
CA ALA A 165 -21.51 -6.75 -18.36
C ALA A 165 -21.66 -6.39 -16.88
N LEU A 166 -22.58 -7.06 -16.16
CA LEU A 166 -22.72 -6.91 -14.71
C LEU A 166 -21.47 -7.38 -13.97
N THR A 167 -20.87 -8.50 -14.40
CA THR A 167 -19.62 -9.00 -13.82
C THR A 167 -18.48 -7.99 -14.02
N HIS A 168 -18.30 -7.48 -15.25
CA HIS A 168 -17.32 -6.44 -15.57
C HIS A 168 -17.53 -5.20 -14.70
N ARG A 169 -18.77 -4.69 -14.60
CA ARG A 169 -19.11 -3.54 -13.77
C ARG A 169 -18.79 -3.77 -12.29
N ASN A 170 -19.12 -4.93 -11.75
CA ASN A 170 -18.90 -5.22 -10.33
C ASN A 170 -17.41 -5.30 -9.99
N VAL A 171 -16.59 -5.91 -10.87
CA VAL A 171 -15.13 -5.93 -10.72
C VAL A 171 -14.57 -4.52 -10.84
N ALA A 172 -15.05 -3.72 -11.80
CA ALA A 172 -14.61 -2.34 -11.99
C ALA A 172 -14.89 -1.48 -10.74
N ILE A 173 -16.14 -1.48 -10.26
CA ILE A 173 -16.56 -0.70 -9.08
C ILE A 173 -15.82 -1.15 -7.83
N GLY A 174 -15.65 -2.47 -7.63
CA GLY A 174 -14.85 -2.99 -6.52
C GLY A 174 -13.41 -2.47 -6.54
N SER A 175 -12.78 -2.49 -7.71
CA SER A 175 -11.41 -2.01 -7.92
C SER A 175 -11.29 -0.49 -7.68
N MET A 176 -12.24 0.29 -8.22
CA MET A 176 -12.35 1.74 -7.95
C MET A 176 -12.52 2.03 -6.46
N GLY A 177 -13.32 1.22 -5.75
CA GLY A 177 -13.52 1.34 -4.31
C GLY A 177 -12.23 1.10 -3.53
N ILE A 178 -11.51 0.02 -3.83
CA ILE A 178 -10.21 -0.29 -3.19
C ILE A 178 -9.20 0.84 -3.46
N ALA A 179 -9.10 1.30 -4.71
CA ALA A 179 -8.21 2.41 -5.10
C ALA A 179 -8.58 3.73 -4.38
N THR A 180 -9.88 4.00 -4.22
CA THR A 180 -10.38 5.18 -3.52
C THR A 180 -10.04 5.11 -2.03
N ILE A 181 -10.25 3.96 -1.39
CA ILE A 181 -9.90 3.74 0.03
C ILE A 181 -8.40 3.91 0.25
N GLY A 182 -7.57 3.27 -0.57
CA GLY A 182 -6.12 3.40 -0.42
C GLY A 182 -5.62 4.83 -0.67
N THR A 183 -6.25 5.58 -1.57
CA THR A 183 -6.00 7.03 -1.72
C THR A 183 -6.42 7.81 -0.46
N ALA A 184 -7.62 7.55 0.07
CA ALA A 184 -8.14 8.22 1.26
C ALA A 184 -7.26 7.98 2.50
N ILE A 185 -6.70 6.79 2.66
CA ILE A 185 -5.72 6.49 3.71
C ILE A 185 -4.56 7.49 3.67
N MET A 186 -4.01 7.79 2.49
CA MET A 186 -2.89 8.73 2.38
C MET A 186 -3.26 10.18 2.72
N TRP A 187 -4.53 10.57 2.56
CA TRP A 187 -5.00 11.92 2.85
C TRP A 187 -5.41 12.12 4.31
N PHE A 188 -6.05 11.13 4.90
CA PHE A 188 -6.72 11.28 6.19
C PHE A 188 -6.03 10.54 7.34
N TRP A 189 -5.31 9.45 7.07
CA TRP A 189 -4.52 8.75 8.09
C TRP A 189 -3.20 9.50 8.32
N LYS A 190 -3.14 10.20 9.44
CA LYS A 190 -1.94 10.82 9.99
C LYS A 190 -1.39 9.90 11.09
N ASP A 191 -0.10 9.58 10.98
CA ASP A 191 0.67 8.91 12.02
C ASP A 191 1.21 9.94 13.02
#